data_AF-A0AAD0XDW7-F1
#
_entry.id   AF-A0AAD0XDW7-F1
#
_cell.length_a   1.000
_cell.length_b   1.000
_cell.length_c   1.000
_cell.angle_alpha   90.00
_cell.angle_beta   90.00
_cell.angle_gamma   90.00
#
_symmetry.space_group_name_H-M   'P 1'
#
loop_
_entity.id
_entity.type
_entity.pdbx_description
1 polymer ?
#
loop_
_entity_poly.entity_id
_entity_poly.type
_entity_poly.pdbx_seq_one_letter_code
_entity_poly.pdbx_strand_id
1 'polypeptide(L)'
;MTKNSASKADPVERIRRIYWYEGVRQATGLTSAYALERLFVPDGFGRNKDGILFNRSTWVTYKKGDHTPKPALVTRVELSVPGSSEELNHVLWEILRESTQRSVNAQRWLRQIEPELQILVFDGGTRIRDHGWPRLLEKIEHRASMDALACLTILLFMNLERRNFDLASEFARSTLRVLLMLGRHFECRRIGNDLFNVYVERVFDNVRWNGRRFYLNDYSFSLWTDFLHRVADDSTDAAAYLRPSPEKVRIMCKILRGGRGFAIALAINPLIGPDLEVGPPKKKDLDTFERDVYIQRQSVSEMLAGKRKQGFPTGI
;
A
#
# COMPACT_ATOMS: atom_id res chain seq x y z
N MET A 1 1.78 28.09 -31.30
CA MET A 1 0.47 27.47 -31.03
C MET A 1 0.69 26.12 -30.36
N THR A 2 0.83 26.13 -29.04
CA THR A 2 1.07 24.94 -28.20
C THR A 2 -0.28 24.42 -27.71
N LYS A 3 -0.62 23.18 -28.08
CA LYS A 3 -1.80 22.46 -27.59
C LYS A 3 -1.73 22.37 -26.06
N ASN A 4 -2.76 22.90 -25.40
CA ASN A 4 -3.10 22.64 -24.00
C ASN A 4 -3.11 21.13 -23.75
N SER A 5 -2.09 20.60 -23.05
CA SER A 5 -2.25 19.34 -22.34
C SER A 5 -2.96 19.68 -21.02
N ALA A 6 -4.23 19.33 -20.94
CA ALA A 6 -4.92 19.34 -19.65
C ALA A 6 -4.10 18.44 -18.71
N SER A 7 -3.51 19.05 -17.68
CA SER A 7 -2.76 18.34 -16.63
C SER A 7 -3.61 17.17 -16.14
N LYS A 8 -3.17 15.95 -16.48
CA LYS A 8 -3.81 14.71 -16.06
C LYS A 8 -3.72 14.70 -14.53
N ALA A 9 -4.85 14.76 -13.83
CA ALA A 9 -4.85 14.84 -12.38
C ALA A 9 -4.01 13.71 -11.78
N ASP A 10 -3.09 14.06 -10.86
CA ASP A 10 -2.16 13.12 -10.22
C ASP A 10 -2.92 11.88 -9.67
N PRO A 11 -2.58 10.65 -10.11
CA PRO A 11 -3.29 9.44 -9.69
C PRO A 11 -3.35 9.27 -8.17
N VAL A 12 -2.31 9.74 -7.45
CA VAL A 12 -2.27 9.71 -5.98
C VAL A 12 -3.40 10.54 -5.37
N GLU A 13 -3.74 11.68 -5.94
CA GLU A 13 -4.83 12.52 -5.44
C GLU A 13 -6.18 11.82 -5.59
N ARG A 14 -6.40 11.15 -6.73
CA ARG A 14 -7.62 10.36 -6.92
C ARG A 14 -7.71 9.24 -5.87
N ILE A 15 -6.63 8.49 -5.67
CA ILE A 15 -6.57 7.40 -4.68
C ILE A 15 -6.83 7.91 -3.26
N ARG A 16 -6.15 8.98 -2.85
CA ARG A 16 -6.33 9.64 -1.55
C ARG A 16 -7.79 9.99 -1.26
N ARG A 17 -8.48 10.56 -2.26
CA ARG A 17 -9.90 10.95 -2.15
C ARG A 17 -10.84 9.74 -2.05
N ILE A 18 -10.61 8.70 -2.84
CA ILE A 18 -11.39 7.45 -2.77
C ILE A 18 -11.17 6.75 -1.43
N TYR A 19 -9.92 6.68 -0.96
CA TYR A 19 -9.54 6.07 0.31
C TYR A 19 -10.29 6.71 1.48
N TRP A 20 -10.31 8.04 1.53
CA TRP A 20 -11.05 8.80 2.54
C TRP A 20 -12.55 8.56 2.44
N TYR A 21 -13.13 8.69 1.24
CA TYR A 21 -14.57 8.47 1.03
C TYR A 21 -15.01 7.07 1.49
N GLU A 22 -14.30 6.03 1.07
CA GLU A 22 -14.63 4.65 1.44
C GLU A 22 -14.43 4.41 2.94
N GLY A 23 -13.49 5.11 3.59
CA GLY A 23 -13.34 5.09 5.05
C GLY A 23 -14.52 5.64 5.80
N VAL A 24 -14.95 6.84 5.43
CA VAL A 24 -16.14 7.47 6.00
C VAL A 24 -17.38 6.61 5.75
N ARG A 25 -17.51 6.05 4.55
CA ARG A 25 -18.60 5.14 4.19
C ARG A 25 -18.63 3.90 5.08
N GLN A 26 -17.48 3.26 5.29
CA GLN A 26 -17.37 2.07 6.13
C GLN A 26 -17.66 2.38 7.60
N ALA A 27 -17.08 3.45 8.13
CA ALA A 27 -17.24 3.83 9.54
C ALA A 27 -18.69 4.22 9.90
N THR A 28 -19.42 4.81 8.96
CA THR A 28 -20.84 5.17 9.16
C THR A 28 -21.81 4.03 8.86
N GLY A 29 -21.35 2.93 8.26
CA GLY A 29 -22.21 1.83 7.78
C GLY A 29 -23.14 2.20 6.62
N LEU A 30 -23.04 3.41 6.07
CA LEU A 30 -23.90 3.88 4.99
C LEU A 30 -23.45 3.31 3.64
N THR A 31 -24.38 2.97 2.76
CA THR A 31 -24.07 2.26 1.51
C THR A 31 -23.97 3.17 0.28
N SER A 32 -24.41 4.43 0.38
CA SER A 32 -24.48 5.35 -0.76
C SER A 32 -23.92 6.74 -0.48
N ALA A 33 -23.40 7.38 -1.53
CA ALA A 33 -22.97 8.78 -1.50
C ALA A 33 -24.13 9.72 -1.12
N TYR A 34 -25.35 9.41 -1.56
CA TYR A 34 -26.55 10.17 -1.20
C TYR A 34 -26.83 10.13 0.32
N ALA A 35 -26.71 8.96 0.94
CA ALA A 35 -26.91 8.81 2.37
C ALA A 35 -25.86 9.59 3.18
N LEU A 36 -24.60 9.54 2.75
CA LEU A 36 -23.53 10.32 3.37
C LEU A 36 -23.75 11.84 3.20
N GLU A 37 -24.21 12.27 2.02
CA GLU A 37 -24.54 13.68 1.79
C GLU A 37 -25.69 14.14 2.68
N ARG A 38 -26.73 13.33 2.88
CA ARG A 38 -27.81 13.64 3.83
C ARG A 38 -27.34 13.72 5.27
N LEU A 39 -26.40 12.87 5.67
CA LEU A 39 -25.86 12.86 7.03
C LEU A 39 -25.01 14.11 7.29
N PHE A 40 -24.07 14.41 6.40
CA PHE A 40 -23.07 15.45 6.65
C PHE A 40 -23.41 16.81 6.05
N VAL A 41 -24.32 16.89 5.09
CA VAL A 41 -24.74 18.14 4.43
C VAL A 41 -26.27 18.16 4.27
N PRO A 42 -27.03 18.10 5.38
CA PRO A 42 -28.50 18.09 5.32
C PRO A 42 -29.06 19.34 4.63
N ASP A 43 -28.42 20.50 4.82
CA ASP A 43 -28.78 21.77 4.16
C ASP A 43 -28.53 21.76 2.63
N GLY A 44 -27.87 20.72 2.12
CA GLY A 44 -27.70 20.47 0.69
C GLY A 44 -28.97 19.95 0.00
N PHE A 45 -30.05 19.72 0.75
CA PHE A 45 -31.33 19.21 0.28
C PHE A 45 -32.43 20.23 0.55
N GLY A 46 -33.30 20.48 -0.42
CA GLY A 46 -34.42 21.38 -0.22
C GLY A 46 -35.29 21.58 -1.46
N ARG A 47 -36.18 22.57 -1.38
CA ARG A 47 -36.91 23.09 -2.54
C ARG A 47 -36.42 24.50 -2.85
N ASN A 48 -36.24 24.80 -4.12
CA ASN A 48 -35.96 26.16 -4.55
C ASN A 48 -37.23 27.02 -4.45
N LYS A 49 -37.13 28.31 -4.82
CA LYS A 49 -38.26 29.26 -4.77
C LYS A 49 -39.46 28.85 -5.64
N ASP A 50 -39.21 28.04 -6.67
CA ASP A 50 -40.23 27.54 -7.60
C ASP A 50 -40.81 26.18 -7.15
N GLY A 51 -40.46 25.70 -5.95
CA GLY A 51 -40.93 24.42 -5.42
C GLY A 51 -40.21 23.19 -5.96
N ILE A 52 -39.20 23.36 -6.83
CA ILE A 52 -38.41 22.28 -7.42
C ILE A 52 -37.42 21.75 -6.40
N LEU A 53 -37.42 20.42 -6.21
CA LEU A 53 -36.46 19.74 -5.34
C LEU A 53 -35.04 19.89 -5.90
N PHE A 54 -34.09 20.28 -5.04
CA PHE A 54 -32.68 20.23 -5.35
C PHE A 54 -31.93 19.38 -4.33
N ASN A 55 -30.88 18.72 -4.79
CA ASN A 55 -29.88 18.07 -3.96
C ASN A 55 -28.48 18.41 -4.45
N ARG A 56 -27.57 18.65 -3.52
CA ARG A 56 -26.14 18.60 -3.83
C ARG A 56 -25.73 17.14 -4.06
N SER A 57 -24.88 16.91 -5.05
CA SER A 57 -24.34 15.59 -5.40
C SER A 57 -22.83 15.54 -5.21
N THR A 58 -22.31 16.30 -4.24
CA THR A 58 -20.87 16.47 -4.03
C THR A 58 -20.21 15.17 -3.56
N TRP A 59 -20.89 14.34 -2.79
CA TRP A 59 -20.36 13.06 -2.30
C TRP A 59 -20.17 12.02 -3.41
N VAL A 60 -20.91 12.13 -4.52
CA VAL A 60 -20.68 11.30 -5.72
C VAL A 60 -19.31 11.60 -6.31
N THR A 61 -18.88 12.87 -6.28
CA THR A 61 -17.55 13.26 -6.77
C THR A 61 -16.43 12.79 -5.84
N TYR A 62 -16.66 12.73 -4.53
CA TYR A 62 -15.70 12.16 -3.58
C TYR A 62 -15.55 10.64 -3.77
N LYS A 63 -16.67 9.95 -4.00
CA LYS A 63 -16.68 8.51 -4.34
C LYS A 63 -15.85 8.17 -5.58
N LYS A 64 -15.89 9.02 -6.59
CA LYS A 64 -15.10 8.86 -7.84
C LYS A 64 -13.64 9.29 -7.69
N GLY A 65 -13.33 10.04 -6.63
CA GLY A 65 -12.03 10.67 -6.44
C GLY A 65 -11.82 11.90 -7.32
N ASP A 66 -12.89 12.60 -7.70
CA ASP A 66 -12.82 13.75 -8.62
C ASP A 66 -12.54 15.07 -7.89
N HIS A 67 -12.93 15.20 -6.62
CA HIS A 67 -12.80 16.43 -5.83
C HIS A 67 -12.30 16.16 -4.41
N THR A 68 -11.55 17.09 -3.85
CA THR A 68 -11.15 17.07 -2.43
C THR A 68 -12.25 17.72 -1.59
N PRO A 69 -12.68 17.13 -0.47
CA PRO A 69 -13.62 17.78 0.43
C PRO A 69 -13.03 19.10 0.98
N LYS A 70 -13.89 20.11 1.14
CA LYS A 70 -13.47 21.39 1.73
C LYS A 70 -13.14 21.20 3.22
N PRO A 71 -12.21 21.99 3.80
CA PRO A 71 -11.82 21.85 5.21
C PRO A 71 -13.01 21.84 6.19
N ALA A 72 -14.01 22.71 5.99
CA ALA A 72 -15.20 22.74 6.84
C ALA A 72 -16.00 21.42 6.82
N LEU A 73 -16.05 20.73 5.66
CA LEU A 73 -16.68 19.42 5.58
C LEU A 73 -15.82 18.36 6.27
N VAL A 74 -14.50 18.40 6.10
CA VAL A 74 -13.57 17.47 6.76
C VAL A 74 -13.70 17.59 8.28
N THR A 75 -13.69 18.80 8.84
CA THR A 75 -13.90 19.04 10.27
C THR A 75 -15.25 18.49 10.75
N ARG A 76 -16.31 18.65 9.96
CA ARG A 76 -17.64 18.10 10.31
C ARG A 76 -17.65 16.57 10.31
N VAL A 77 -17.01 15.95 9.32
CA VAL A 77 -16.91 14.49 9.23
C VAL A 77 -16.08 13.94 10.38
N GLU A 78 -14.98 14.60 10.75
CA GLU A 78 -14.11 14.22 11.87
C GLU A 78 -14.86 14.10 13.21
N LEU A 79 -15.84 14.99 13.45
CA LEU A 79 -16.67 14.92 14.66
C LEU A 79 -17.51 13.64 14.76
N SER A 80 -17.89 13.03 13.63
CA SER A 80 -18.67 11.79 13.60
C SER A 80 -17.84 10.55 13.29
N VAL A 81 -16.70 10.74 12.61
CA VAL A 81 -15.77 9.69 12.20
C VAL A 81 -14.35 10.15 12.59
N PRO A 82 -13.95 9.94 13.86
CA PRO A 82 -12.62 10.30 14.32
C PRO A 82 -11.51 9.61 13.49
N GLY A 83 -10.45 10.34 13.18
CA GLY A 83 -9.33 9.90 12.34
C GLY A 83 -9.55 10.08 10.83
N SER A 84 -10.74 10.49 10.38
CA SER A 84 -11.02 10.72 8.95
C SER A 84 -10.14 11.83 8.34
N SER A 85 -9.87 12.89 9.10
CA SER A 85 -9.00 13.99 8.70
C SER A 85 -7.55 13.52 8.57
N GLU A 86 -7.09 12.68 9.50
CA GLU A 86 -5.75 12.10 9.48
C GLU A 86 -5.56 11.20 8.25
N GLU A 87 -6.54 10.33 7.95
CA GLU A 87 -6.52 9.50 6.74
C GLU A 87 -6.42 10.32 5.44
N LEU A 88 -7.16 11.43 5.36
CA LEU A 88 -7.17 12.31 4.18
C LEU A 88 -5.86 13.07 3.98
N ASN A 89 -5.22 13.44 5.09
CA ASN A 89 -4.02 14.28 5.13
C ASN A 89 -2.74 13.49 5.44
N HIS A 90 -2.82 12.16 5.43
CA HIS A 90 -1.71 11.28 5.76
C HIS A 90 -0.48 11.57 4.89
N VAL A 91 0.70 11.60 5.51
CA VAL A 91 1.97 11.99 4.86
C VAL A 91 2.34 11.11 3.67
N LEU A 92 1.88 9.85 3.67
CA LEU A 92 2.05 8.91 2.55
C LEU A 92 1.61 9.51 1.21
N TRP A 93 0.52 10.26 1.19
CA TRP A 93 0.02 10.86 -0.03
C TRP A 93 0.97 11.91 -0.57
N GLU A 94 1.65 12.68 0.28
CA GLU A 94 2.66 13.65 -0.15
C GLU A 94 3.91 12.95 -0.69
N ILE A 95 4.34 11.87 -0.03
CA ILE A 95 5.53 11.09 -0.40
C ILE A 95 5.41 10.45 -1.78
N LEU A 96 4.21 9.94 -2.11
CA LEU A 96 3.96 9.25 -3.38
C LEU A 96 3.75 10.21 -4.57
N ARG A 97 3.66 11.51 -4.35
CA ARG A 97 3.60 12.48 -5.45
C ARG A 97 4.93 12.57 -6.15
N GLU A 98 4.90 12.95 -7.41
CA GLU A 98 6.10 13.32 -8.15
C GLU A 98 6.66 14.61 -7.52
N SER A 99 7.81 14.48 -6.85
CA SER A 99 8.49 15.58 -6.19
C SER A 99 9.99 15.37 -6.30
N THR A 100 10.70 16.44 -6.66
CA THR A 100 12.16 16.48 -6.80
C THR A 100 12.88 16.74 -5.48
N GLN A 101 12.15 16.91 -4.37
CA GLN A 101 12.69 17.30 -3.05
C GLN A 101 12.40 16.28 -1.95
N ARG A 102 12.43 14.98 -2.27
CA ARG A 102 12.05 13.91 -1.33
C ARG A 102 13.02 13.80 -0.14
N SER A 103 14.34 13.81 -0.35
CA SER A 103 15.30 13.80 0.76
C SER A 103 15.23 15.02 1.67
N VAL A 104 15.02 16.21 1.10
CA VAL A 104 14.93 17.47 1.86
C VAL A 104 13.76 17.42 2.84
N ASN A 105 12.63 16.85 2.41
CA ASN A 105 11.44 16.71 3.24
C ASN A 105 11.43 15.44 4.11
N ALA A 106 12.34 14.50 3.90
CA ALA A 106 12.33 13.19 4.56
C ALA A 106 12.26 13.26 6.08
N GLN A 107 13.10 14.11 6.71
CA GLN A 107 13.07 14.28 8.16
C GLN A 107 11.75 14.87 8.66
N ARG A 108 11.20 15.86 7.94
CA ARG A 108 9.90 16.45 8.26
C ARG A 108 8.78 15.41 8.15
N TRP A 109 8.80 14.57 7.12
CA TRP A 109 7.81 13.51 6.94
C TRP A 109 7.94 12.41 8.00
N LEU A 110 9.16 11.99 8.33
CA LEU A 110 9.42 11.01 9.38
C LEU A 110 9.07 11.52 10.80
N ARG A 111 8.89 12.84 10.98
CA ARG A 111 8.36 13.39 12.24
C ARG A 111 6.83 13.43 12.32
N GLN A 112 6.14 13.12 11.23
CA GLN A 112 4.68 13.09 11.17
C GLN A 112 4.10 11.68 11.35
N ILE A 113 4.92 10.63 11.25
CA ILE A 113 4.49 9.23 11.47
C ILE A 113 4.32 8.93 12.97
N GLU A 114 3.67 7.81 13.32
CA GLU A 114 3.50 7.39 14.72
C GLU A 114 4.82 7.40 15.56
N PRO A 115 4.77 7.85 16.82
CA PRO A 115 5.97 8.01 17.66
C PRO A 115 6.83 6.76 17.80
N GLU A 116 6.21 5.59 17.87
CA GLU A 116 6.94 4.35 18.06
C GLU A 116 7.77 3.95 16.82
N LEU A 117 7.35 4.34 15.61
CA LEU A 117 8.19 4.22 14.41
C LEU A 117 9.32 5.25 14.43
N GLN A 118 9.06 6.47 14.93
CA GLN A 118 10.10 7.48 15.07
C GLN A 118 11.25 6.97 15.96
N ILE A 119 10.94 6.27 17.06
CA ILE A 119 11.96 5.67 17.95
C ILE A 119 12.85 4.65 17.20
N LEU A 120 12.27 3.90 16.25
CA LEU A 120 13.02 2.94 15.45
C LEU A 120 13.91 3.61 14.40
N VAL A 121 13.47 4.74 13.82
CA VAL A 121 14.15 5.40 12.71
C VAL A 121 15.21 6.40 13.16
N PHE A 122 14.97 7.11 14.27
CA PHE A 122 15.88 8.11 14.80
C PHE A 122 16.84 7.52 15.83
N ASP A 123 18.06 8.04 15.89
CA ASP A 123 19.14 7.60 16.79
C ASP A 123 18.98 8.06 18.26
N GLY A 124 17.79 8.54 18.63
CA GLY A 124 17.51 9.18 19.92
C GLY A 124 17.64 10.71 19.88
N GLY A 125 18.20 11.26 18.78
CA GLY A 125 18.21 12.69 18.49
C GLY A 125 17.37 13.03 17.26
N THR A 126 17.88 13.95 16.45
CA THR A 126 17.21 14.41 15.23
C THR A 126 17.70 13.70 13.96
N ARG A 127 18.69 12.80 14.10
CA ARG A 127 19.34 12.14 12.97
C ARG A 127 18.69 10.79 12.69
N ILE A 128 18.48 10.53 11.42
CA ILE A 128 18.00 9.24 10.93
C ILE A 128 19.18 8.27 11.04
N ARG A 129 18.95 7.09 11.62
CA ARG A 129 19.96 6.03 11.77
C ARG A 129 20.56 5.67 10.41
N ASP A 130 21.81 5.24 10.40
CA ASP A 130 22.53 4.77 9.21
C ASP A 130 22.81 3.26 9.23
N HIS A 131 22.79 2.65 10.41
CA HIS A 131 23.10 1.23 10.63
C HIS A 131 21.97 0.45 11.32
N GLY A 132 22.11 -0.89 11.37
CA GLY A 132 21.23 -1.78 12.15
C GLY A 132 19.89 -2.13 11.48
N TRP A 133 19.72 -1.77 10.21
CA TRP A 133 18.48 -1.91 9.47
C TRP A 133 17.89 -3.33 9.40
N PRO A 134 18.65 -4.42 9.23
CA PRO A 134 18.05 -5.76 9.10
C PRO A 134 17.10 -6.14 10.25
N ARG A 135 17.48 -5.81 11.50
CA ARG A 135 16.65 -6.06 12.69
C ARG A 135 15.52 -5.04 12.84
N LEU A 136 15.74 -3.81 12.40
CA LEU A 136 14.74 -2.74 12.47
C LEU A 136 13.64 -2.92 11.41
N LEU A 137 13.99 -3.38 10.21
CA LEU A 137 13.04 -3.67 9.14
C LEU A 137 11.98 -4.66 9.58
N GLU A 138 12.37 -5.74 10.26
CA GLU A 138 11.43 -6.70 10.82
C GLU A 138 10.48 -6.05 11.84
N LYS A 139 10.97 -5.17 12.70
CA LYS A 139 10.13 -4.43 13.67
C LYS A 139 9.17 -3.46 12.99
N ILE A 140 9.60 -2.83 11.89
CA ILE A 140 8.77 -1.92 11.09
C ILE A 140 7.70 -2.72 10.34
N GLU A 141 8.08 -3.83 9.69
CA GLU A 141 7.16 -4.75 9.00
C GLU A 141 6.06 -5.25 9.95
N HIS A 142 6.40 -5.62 11.19
CA HIS A 142 5.44 -6.10 12.19
C HIS A 142 4.35 -5.10 12.60
N ARG A 143 4.50 -3.82 12.27
CA ARG A 143 3.45 -2.81 12.51
C ARG A 143 2.40 -2.80 11.42
N ALA A 144 2.79 -3.16 10.19
CA ALA A 144 1.94 -3.22 9.00
C ALA A 144 0.87 -2.11 8.96
N SER A 145 1.30 -0.85 9.06
CA SER A 145 0.44 0.34 9.11
C SER A 145 0.72 1.28 7.93
N MET A 146 -0.18 2.23 7.68
CA MET A 146 0.04 3.31 6.70
C MET A 146 1.32 4.11 7.02
N ASP A 147 1.61 4.33 8.30
CA ASP A 147 2.84 4.96 8.76
C ASP A 147 4.08 4.10 8.54
N ALA A 148 4.00 2.78 8.76
CA ALA A 148 5.09 1.87 8.46
C ALA A 148 5.41 1.89 6.96
N LEU A 149 4.36 1.91 6.13
CA LEU A 149 4.47 2.02 4.69
C LEU A 149 5.10 3.37 4.26
N ALA A 150 4.67 4.49 4.85
CA ALA A 150 5.26 5.80 4.62
C ALA A 150 6.73 5.84 5.03
N CYS A 151 7.05 5.35 6.23
CA CYS A 151 8.40 5.24 6.77
C CYS A 151 9.33 4.49 5.82
N LEU A 152 8.96 3.27 5.41
CA LEU A 152 9.78 2.46 4.50
C LEU A 152 9.95 3.14 3.13
N THR A 153 8.91 3.81 2.63
CA THR A 153 8.97 4.55 1.35
C THR A 153 9.93 5.75 1.43
N ILE A 154 9.92 6.50 2.53
CA ILE A 154 10.86 7.61 2.75
C ILE A 154 12.30 7.09 2.81
N LEU A 155 12.54 6.04 3.61
CA LEU A 155 13.88 5.46 3.77
C LEU A 155 14.41 4.88 2.47
N LEU A 156 13.55 4.28 1.66
CA LEU A 156 13.87 3.82 0.30
C LEU A 156 14.35 4.99 -0.56
N PHE A 157 13.57 6.06 -0.68
CA PHE A 157 13.93 7.21 -1.51
C PHE A 157 15.23 7.87 -1.06
N MET A 158 15.43 8.03 0.24
CA MET A 158 16.70 8.54 0.77
C MET A 158 17.91 7.71 0.35
N ASN A 159 17.78 6.38 0.35
CA ASN A 159 18.87 5.49 -0.04
C ASN A 159 19.10 5.46 -1.55
N LEU A 160 18.05 5.60 -2.36
CA LEU A 160 18.20 5.81 -3.81
C LEU A 160 18.96 7.10 -4.12
N GLU A 161 18.61 8.21 -3.47
CA GLU A 161 19.31 9.50 -3.65
C GLU A 161 20.77 9.45 -3.21
N ARG A 162 21.07 8.71 -2.13
CA ARG A 162 22.44 8.47 -1.65
C ARG A 162 23.20 7.41 -2.44
N ARG A 163 22.59 6.80 -3.46
CA ARG A 163 23.13 5.68 -4.26
C ARG A 163 23.50 4.44 -3.44
N ASN A 164 22.84 4.26 -2.28
CA ASN A 164 22.96 3.04 -1.49
C ASN A 164 21.92 2.01 -1.97
N PHE A 165 22.17 1.45 -3.15
CA PHE A 165 21.20 0.63 -3.87
C PHE A 165 20.89 -0.72 -3.18
N ASP A 166 21.89 -1.31 -2.51
CA ASP A 166 21.68 -2.56 -1.76
C ASP A 166 20.65 -2.34 -0.64
N LEU A 167 20.83 -1.30 0.16
CA LEU A 167 19.90 -0.99 1.25
C LEU A 167 18.54 -0.50 0.71
N ALA A 168 18.52 0.26 -0.39
CA ALA A 168 17.27 0.63 -1.06
C ALA A 168 16.47 -0.60 -1.51
N SER A 169 17.13 -1.66 -1.98
CA SER A 169 16.47 -2.91 -2.36
C SER A 169 15.83 -3.64 -1.17
N GLU A 170 16.46 -3.60 0.00
CA GLU A 170 15.91 -4.19 1.24
C GLU A 170 14.71 -3.39 1.76
N PHE A 171 14.76 -2.05 1.69
CA PHE A 171 13.59 -1.21 1.96
C PHE A 171 12.46 -1.48 0.98
N ALA A 172 12.76 -1.66 -0.32
CA ALA A 172 11.76 -1.99 -1.32
C ALA A 172 11.06 -3.33 -1.03
N ARG A 173 11.82 -4.38 -0.67
CA ARG A 173 11.24 -5.67 -0.24
C ARG A 173 10.31 -5.50 0.96
N SER A 174 10.75 -4.74 1.96
CA SER A 174 9.96 -4.48 3.17
C SER A 174 8.69 -3.69 2.85
N THR A 175 8.78 -2.68 1.98
CA THR A 175 7.62 -1.90 1.47
C THR A 175 6.61 -2.82 0.80
N LEU A 176 7.05 -3.72 -0.09
CA LEU A 176 6.15 -4.66 -0.76
C LEU A 176 5.46 -5.61 0.21
N ARG A 177 6.19 -6.12 1.21
CA ARG A 177 5.61 -6.98 2.25
C ARG A 177 4.53 -6.24 3.03
N VAL A 178 4.79 -5.01 3.45
CA VAL A 178 3.79 -4.18 4.15
C VAL A 178 2.58 -3.89 3.25
N LEU A 179 2.79 -3.62 1.95
CA LEU A 179 1.69 -3.48 0.99
C LEU A 179 0.83 -4.74 0.92
N LEU A 180 1.42 -5.93 0.85
CA LEU A 180 0.70 -7.20 0.82
C LEU A 180 -0.08 -7.44 2.12
N MET A 181 0.53 -7.16 3.28
CA MET A 181 -0.13 -7.30 4.59
C MET A 181 -1.30 -6.32 4.78
N LEU A 182 -1.23 -5.14 4.14
CA LEU A 182 -2.30 -4.15 4.10
C LEU A 182 -3.23 -4.32 2.89
N GLY A 183 -2.99 -5.28 2.01
CA GLY A 183 -3.68 -5.33 0.72
C GLY A 183 -5.19 -5.44 0.88
N ARG A 184 -5.67 -6.28 1.81
CA ARG A 184 -7.11 -6.43 2.08
C ARG A 184 -7.75 -5.13 2.59
N HIS A 185 -7.02 -4.35 3.40
CA HIS A 185 -7.46 -3.02 3.84
C HIS A 185 -7.68 -2.11 2.63
N PHE A 186 -6.70 -2.05 1.73
CA PHE A 186 -6.78 -1.22 0.52
C PHE A 186 -7.84 -1.70 -0.48
N GLU A 187 -8.05 -3.00 -0.60
CA GLU A 187 -9.12 -3.59 -1.42
C GLU A 187 -10.51 -3.28 -0.87
N CYS A 188 -10.71 -3.39 0.44
CA CYS A 188 -11.95 -2.96 1.08
C CYS A 188 -12.22 -1.46 0.84
N ARG A 189 -11.16 -0.64 0.80
CA ARG A 189 -11.21 0.79 0.44
C ARG A 189 -11.22 1.05 -1.08
N ARG A 190 -11.33 0.02 -1.91
CA ARG A 190 -11.39 0.06 -3.38
C ARG A 190 -10.23 0.79 -4.05
N ILE A 191 -9.05 0.76 -3.44
CA ILE A 191 -7.83 1.37 -3.97
C ILE A 191 -6.67 0.38 -4.11
N GLY A 192 -6.85 -0.90 -3.77
CA GLY A 192 -5.76 -1.90 -3.72
C GLY A 192 -4.87 -1.93 -4.97
N ASN A 193 -5.42 -2.28 -6.13
CA ASN A 193 -4.65 -2.33 -7.37
C ASN A 193 -4.21 -0.95 -7.87
N ASP A 194 -5.05 0.08 -7.74
CA ASP A 194 -4.70 1.46 -8.14
C ASP A 194 -3.47 1.97 -7.35
N LEU A 195 -3.45 1.74 -6.03
CA LEU A 195 -2.34 2.10 -5.15
C LEU A 195 -1.10 1.25 -5.47
N PHE A 196 -1.27 -0.06 -5.66
CA PHE A 196 -0.16 -0.93 -6.02
C PHE A 196 0.51 -0.49 -7.33
N ASN A 197 -0.28 -0.14 -8.36
CA ASN A 197 0.25 0.35 -9.64
C ASN A 197 1.04 1.66 -9.47
N VAL A 198 0.55 2.58 -8.64
CA VAL A 198 1.31 3.80 -8.29
C VAL A 198 2.63 3.46 -7.60
N TYR A 199 2.64 2.47 -6.71
CA TYR A 199 3.86 1.99 -6.08
C TYR A 199 4.85 1.36 -7.08
N VAL A 200 4.36 0.57 -8.03
CA VAL A 200 5.19 0.01 -9.10
C VAL A 200 5.86 1.14 -9.88
N GLU A 201 5.06 2.05 -10.43
CA GLU A 201 5.53 3.13 -11.30
C GLU A 201 6.45 4.13 -10.57
N ARG A 202 6.08 4.55 -9.35
CA ARG A 202 6.76 5.65 -8.66
C ARG A 202 7.80 5.22 -7.63
N VAL A 203 7.75 3.98 -7.18
CA VAL A 203 8.64 3.46 -6.14
C VAL A 203 9.50 2.33 -6.69
N PHE A 204 8.90 1.20 -7.10
CA PHE A 204 9.65 -0.02 -7.39
C PHE A 204 10.45 0.02 -8.70
N ASP A 205 9.93 0.66 -9.75
CA ASP A 205 10.65 0.78 -11.04
C ASP A 205 11.93 1.63 -10.95
N ASN A 206 12.01 2.47 -9.92
CA ASN A 206 13.20 3.27 -9.62
C ASN A 206 14.25 2.50 -8.80
N VAL A 207 13.93 1.30 -8.30
CA VAL A 207 14.85 0.50 -7.48
C VAL A 207 15.62 -0.46 -8.37
N ARG A 208 16.84 -0.05 -8.72
CA ARG A 208 17.79 -0.82 -9.51
C ARG A 208 19.07 -0.99 -8.72
N TRP A 209 19.57 -2.22 -8.62
CA TRP A 209 20.77 -2.52 -7.85
C TRP A 209 21.53 -3.68 -8.49
N ASN A 210 22.85 -3.55 -8.62
CA ASN A 210 23.72 -4.61 -9.15
C ASN A 210 23.23 -5.20 -10.51
N GLY A 211 22.69 -4.36 -11.39
CA GLY A 211 22.12 -4.78 -12.67
C GLY A 211 20.83 -5.61 -12.55
N ARG A 212 20.12 -5.50 -11.42
CA ARG A 212 18.86 -6.20 -11.14
C ARG A 212 17.73 -5.21 -10.83
N ARG A 213 16.49 -5.67 -11.04
CA ARG A 213 15.26 -4.98 -10.70
C ARG A 213 14.17 -5.96 -10.27
N PHE A 214 13.10 -5.42 -9.68
CA PHE A 214 11.85 -6.15 -9.46
C PHE A 214 11.06 -6.29 -10.77
N TYR A 215 10.43 -7.44 -10.95
CA TYR A 215 9.51 -7.72 -12.07
C TYR A 215 8.08 -7.73 -11.53
N LEU A 216 7.39 -6.60 -11.64
CA LEU A 216 6.06 -6.39 -11.04
C LEU A 216 4.94 -6.18 -12.06
N ASN A 217 5.25 -6.08 -13.36
CA ASN A 217 4.24 -5.79 -14.40
C ASN A 217 3.11 -6.81 -14.45
N ASP A 218 3.42 -8.10 -14.29
CA ASP A 218 2.45 -9.19 -14.27
C ASP A 218 2.15 -9.70 -12.85
N TYR A 219 2.58 -8.94 -11.83
CA TYR A 219 2.41 -9.35 -10.44
C TYR A 219 0.95 -9.20 -10.01
N SER A 220 0.30 -10.32 -9.70
CA SER A 220 -1.10 -10.36 -9.29
C SER A 220 -1.28 -9.95 -7.82
N PHE A 221 -1.20 -8.64 -7.54
CA PHE A 221 -1.25 -8.10 -6.17
C PHE A 221 -2.48 -8.56 -5.38
N SER A 222 -3.68 -8.45 -5.95
CA SER A 222 -4.91 -8.93 -5.29
C SER A 222 -4.89 -10.41 -4.98
N LEU A 223 -4.45 -11.25 -5.93
CA LEU A 223 -4.37 -12.69 -5.72
C LEU A 223 -3.45 -13.04 -4.53
N TRP A 224 -2.28 -12.42 -4.48
CA TRP A 224 -1.28 -12.70 -3.45
C TRP A 224 -1.65 -12.13 -2.09
N THR A 225 -2.30 -10.98 -2.06
CA THR A 225 -2.93 -10.43 -0.85
C THR A 225 -3.97 -11.40 -0.30
N ASP A 226 -4.95 -11.79 -1.11
CA ASP A 226 -6.00 -12.73 -0.71
C ASP A 226 -5.44 -14.07 -0.26
N PHE A 227 -4.40 -14.55 -0.94
CA PHE A 227 -3.72 -15.78 -0.58
C PHE A 227 -3.02 -15.65 0.78
N LEU A 228 -2.20 -14.60 0.97
CA LEU A 228 -1.47 -14.34 2.21
C LEU A 228 -2.42 -14.22 3.40
N HIS A 229 -3.50 -13.46 3.27
CA HIS A 229 -4.51 -13.30 4.32
C HIS A 229 -5.18 -14.63 4.68
N ARG A 230 -5.51 -15.46 3.69
CA ARG A 230 -6.13 -16.78 3.93
C ARG A 230 -5.19 -17.78 4.61
N VAL A 231 -3.93 -17.81 4.20
CA VAL A 231 -2.94 -18.72 4.82
C VAL A 231 -2.52 -18.25 6.22
N ALA A 232 -2.64 -16.95 6.50
CA ALA A 232 -2.39 -16.40 7.82
C ALA A 232 -3.58 -16.53 8.79
N ASP A 233 -4.77 -16.89 8.31
CA ASP A 233 -5.95 -17.12 9.15
C ASP A 233 -5.94 -18.57 9.68
N ASP A 234 -5.59 -18.75 10.97
CA ASP A 234 -5.55 -20.07 11.62
C ASP A 234 -6.91 -20.49 12.26
N SER A 235 -7.96 -19.64 12.29
CA SER A 235 -9.30 -20.02 12.83
C SER A 235 -10.46 -19.11 12.42
N THR A 236 -11.68 -19.67 12.53
CA THR A 236 -13.05 -19.27 12.14
C THR A 236 -13.60 -17.93 12.68
N ASP A 237 -12.79 -16.89 12.86
CA ASP A 237 -13.32 -15.58 13.27
C ASP A 237 -13.43 -14.63 12.07
N ALA A 238 -14.59 -14.69 11.42
CA ALA A 238 -15.00 -13.83 10.30
C ALA A 238 -15.34 -12.39 10.75
N ALA A 239 -14.65 -11.88 11.77
CA ALA A 239 -14.79 -10.49 12.14
C ALA A 239 -14.06 -9.64 11.09
N ALA A 240 -14.82 -8.78 10.41
CA ALA A 240 -14.39 -7.88 9.36
C ALA A 240 -13.47 -6.75 9.87
N TYR A 241 -12.39 -7.09 10.56
CA TYR A 241 -11.36 -6.12 10.91
C TYR A 241 -10.68 -5.67 9.61
N LEU A 242 -10.82 -4.37 9.31
CA LEU A 242 -10.22 -3.75 8.13
C LEU A 242 -8.68 -3.83 8.15
N ARG A 243 -8.06 -3.86 9.34
CA ARG A 243 -6.62 -4.04 9.54
C ARG A 243 -6.31 -5.41 10.16
N PRO A 244 -5.20 -6.07 9.76
CA PRO A 244 -4.79 -7.33 10.36
C PRO A 244 -4.40 -7.14 11.83
N SER A 245 -4.68 -8.13 12.67
CA SER A 245 -4.23 -8.13 14.06
C SER A 245 -2.70 -8.29 14.14
N PRO A 246 -2.04 -7.84 15.22
CA PRO A 246 -0.60 -8.00 15.39
C PRO A 246 -0.12 -9.46 15.26
N GLU A 247 -0.92 -10.42 15.74
CA GLU A 247 -0.58 -11.85 15.61
C GLU A 247 -0.68 -12.33 14.17
N LYS A 248 -1.73 -11.92 13.44
CA LYS A 248 -1.86 -12.20 12.02
C LYS A 248 -0.69 -11.61 11.22
N VAL A 249 -0.28 -10.37 11.53
CA VAL A 249 0.89 -9.73 10.90
C VAL A 249 2.16 -10.55 11.15
N ARG A 250 2.40 -11.04 12.37
CA ARG A 250 3.56 -11.92 12.65
C ARG A 250 3.53 -13.19 11.82
N ILE A 251 2.37 -13.83 11.67
CA ILE A 251 2.21 -15.02 10.83
C ILE A 251 2.53 -14.68 9.37
N MET A 252 2.00 -13.57 8.86
CA MET A 252 2.30 -13.10 7.50
C MET A 252 3.79 -12.83 7.28
N CYS A 253 4.46 -12.16 8.21
CA CYS A 253 5.91 -11.96 8.16
C CYS A 253 6.67 -13.29 8.08
N LYS A 254 6.27 -14.29 8.89
CA LYS A 254 6.86 -15.64 8.83
C LYS A 254 6.63 -16.30 7.47
N ILE A 255 5.44 -16.20 6.89
CA ILE A 255 5.12 -16.75 5.55
C ILE A 255 5.99 -16.08 4.49
N LEU A 256 6.01 -14.74 4.42
CA LEU A 256 6.73 -13.96 3.41
C LEU A 256 8.26 -14.14 3.47
N ARG A 257 8.79 -14.57 4.63
CA ARG A 257 10.20 -14.88 4.87
C ARG A 257 10.52 -16.38 4.71
N GLY A 258 9.55 -17.22 4.35
CA GLY A 258 9.76 -18.66 4.13
C GLY A 258 9.68 -19.53 5.39
N GLY A 259 9.39 -18.95 6.55
CA GLY A 259 9.30 -19.67 7.82
C GLY A 259 8.10 -20.64 7.94
N ARG A 260 7.10 -20.53 7.06
CA ARG A 260 5.99 -21.50 6.92
C ARG A 260 6.02 -22.26 5.59
N GLY A 261 7.18 -22.30 4.91
CA GLY A 261 7.38 -23.02 3.66
C GLY A 261 8.03 -22.15 2.58
N PHE A 262 9.18 -22.59 2.08
CA PHE A 262 9.96 -21.84 1.10
C PHE A 262 9.23 -21.69 -0.25
N ALA A 263 8.51 -22.71 -0.70
CA ALA A 263 7.72 -22.66 -1.94
C ALA A 263 6.62 -21.59 -1.88
N ILE A 264 5.96 -21.43 -0.72
CA ILE A 264 4.94 -20.40 -0.52
C ILE A 264 5.56 -19.01 -0.63
N ALA A 265 6.69 -18.79 0.05
CA ALA A 265 7.39 -17.51 -0.01
C ALA A 265 7.88 -17.19 -1.44
N LEU A 266 8.40 -18.18 -2.17
CA LEU A 266 8.83 -18.02 -3.55
C LEU A 266 7.68 -17.64 -4.47
N ALA A 267 6.51 -18.27 -4.31
CA ALA A 267 5.33 -17.97 -5.12
C ALA A 267 4.80 -16.56 -4.87
N ILE A 268 4.77 -16.11 -3.60
CA ILE A 268 4.24 -14.80 -3.24
C ILE A 268 5.21 -13.66 -3.56
N ASN A 269 6.51 -13.84 -3.30
CA ASN A 269 7.49 -12.77 -3.55
C ASN A 269 7.65 -12.53 -5.06
N PRO A 270 7.85 -11.29 -5.51
CA PRO A 270 8.03 -11.01 -6.94
C PRO A 270 9.35 -11.56 -7.44
N LEU A 271 9.41 -11.82 -8.75
CA LEU A 271 10.68 -12.16 -9.40
C LEU A 271 11.64 -10.97 -9.33
N ILE A 272 12.91 -11.30 -9.14
CA ILE A 272 14.01 -10.36 -9.21
C ILE A 272 14.91 -10.86 -10.33
N GLY A 273 15.18 -10.00 -11.31
CA GLY A 273 15.88 -10.40 -12.52
C GLY A 273 16.77 -9.30 -13.05
N PRO A 274 17.44 -9.55 -14.19
CA PRO A 274 18.35 -8.57 -14.80
C PRO A 274 17.63 -7.30 -15.26
N ASP A 275 18.25 -6.14 -15.08
CA ASP A 275 17.75 -4.89 -15.65
C ASP A 275 18.15 -4.78 -17.13
N LEU A 276 17.23 -5.12 -18.02
CA LEU A 276 17.44 -5.13 -19.47
C LEU A 276 17.68 -3.73 -20.06
N GLU A 277 17.36 -2.67 -19.33
CA GLU A 277 17.62 -1.29 -19.77
C GLU A 277 19.09 -0.88 -19.61
N VAL A 278 19.86 -1.58 -18.77
CA VAL A 278 21.29 -1.34 -18.57
C VAL A 278 22.13 -1.99 -19.68
N GLY A 279 21.57 -2.97 -20.39
CA GLY A 279 22.22 -3.74 -21.44
C GLY A 279 21.94 -5.23 -21.34
N PRO A 280 22.46 -6.05 -22.28
CA PRO A 280 22.24 -7.48 -22.25
C PRO A 280 22.84 -8.09 -20.97
N PRO A 281 22.09 -8.91 -20.22
CA PRO A 281 22.60 -9.55 -19.03
C PRO A 281 23.70 -10.55 -19.38
N LYS A 282 24.61 -10.79 -18.43
CA LYS A 282 25.56 -11.89 -18.56
C LYS A 282 24.78 -13.20 -18.62
N LYS A 283 25.22 -14.14 -19.45
CA LYS A 283 24.57 -15.45 -19.63
C LYS A 283 24.27 -16.15 -18.29
N LYS A 284 25.21 -16.14 -17.35
CA LYS A 284 25.04 -16.72 -16.00
C LYS A 284 23.87 -16.09 -15.23
N ASP A 285 23.69 -14.77 -15.32
CA ASP A 285 22.61 -14.07 -14.62
C ASP A 285 21.25 -14.38 -15.27
N LEU A 286 21.23 -14.53 -16.60
CA LEU A 286 20.06 -14.95 -17.35
C LEU A 286 19.65 -16.40 -17.01
N ASP A 287 20.61 -17.35 -17.04
CA ASP A 287 20.38 -18.75 -16.69
C ASP A 287 19.82 -18.89 -15.25
N THR A 288 20.34 -18.06 -14.32
CA THR A 288 19.86 -18.03 -12.93
C THR A 288 18.41 -17.51 -12.87
N PHE A 289 18.12 -16.42 -13.60
CA PHE A 289 16.77 -15.85 -13.65
C PHE A 289 15.75 -16.81 -14.27
N GLU A 290 16.09 -17.49 -15.36
CA GLU A 290 15.21 -18.49 -15.99
C GLU A 290 14.91 -19.67 -15.05
N ARG A 291 15.91 -20.09 -14.27
CA ARG A 291 15.71 -21.10 -13.22
C ARG A 291 14.77 -20.61 -12.13
N ASP A 292 14.93 -19.36 -11.67
CA ASP A 292 14.06 -18.77 -10.65
C ASP A 292 12.62 -18.64 -11.15
N VAL A 293 12.43 -18.24 -12.42
CA VAL A 293 11.13 -18.20 -13.11
C VAL A 293 10.50 -19.60 -13.12
N TYR A 294 11.27 -20.63 -13.49
CA TYR A 294 10.77 -22.00 -13.53
C TYR A 294 10.33 -22.49 -12.14
N ILE A 295 11.18 -22.32 -11.12
CA ILE A 295 10.88 -22.74 -9.74
C ILE A 295 9.64 -22.00 -9.21
N GLN A 296 9.54 -20.70 -9.47
CA GLN A 296 8.39 -19.92 -9.02
C GLN A 296 7.11 -20.40 -9.71
N ARG A 297 7.13 -20.63 -11.04
CA ARG A 297 5.98 -21.15 -11.78
C ARG A 297 5.52 -22.50 -11.26
N GLN A 298 6.45 -23.40 -10.93
CA GLN A 298 6.12 -24.69 -10.30
C GLN A 298 5.47 -24.46 -8.93
N SER A 299 6.05 -23.63 -8.08
CA SER A 299 5.49 -23.29 -6.76
C SER A 299 4.06 -22.72 -6.85
N VAL A 300 3.83 -21.79 -7.79
CA VAL A 300 2.50 -21.24 -8.06
C VAL A 300 1.54 -22.33 -8.53
N SER A 301 1.97 -23.20 -9.45
CA SER A 301 1.17 -24.30 -9.98
C SER A 301 0.75 -25.28 -8.89
N GLU A 302 1.67 -25.71 -8.04
CA GLU A 302 1.42 -26.60 -6.89
C GLU A 302 0.41 -25.98 -5.92
N MET A 303 0.55 -24.69 -5.62
CA MET A 303 -0.36 -23.98 -4.72
C MET A 303 -1.77 -23.82 -5.31
N LEU A 304 -1.88 -23.61 -6.63
CA LEU A 304 -3.17 -23.55 -7.33
C LEU A 304 -3.80 -24.94 -7.50
N ALA A 305 -3.00 -25.98 -7.73
CA ALA A 305 -3.47 -27.36 -7.84
C ALA A 305 -3.93 -27.93 -6.48
N GLY A 306 -3.25 -27.55 -5.38
CA GLY A 306 -3.63 -27.91 -4.01
C GLY A 306 -5.03 -27.40 -3.61
N LYS A 307 -5.52 -26.32 -4.23
CA LYS A 307 -6.91 -25.83 -4.04
C LYS A 307 -7.99 -26.77 -4.58
N ARG A 308 -7.66 -27.80 -5.37
CA ARG A 308 -8.61 -28.85 -5.77
C ARG A 308 -8.57 -30.10 -4.86
N LYS A 309 -7.62 -30.20 -3.92
CA LYS A 309 -7.38 -31.46 -3.16
C LYS A 309 -7.25 -31.33 -1.64
N GLN A 310 -7.69 -30.23 -1.01
CA GLN A 310 -7.75 -30.19 0.45
C GLN A 310 -9.19 -30.40 0.96
N GLY A 311 -9.57 -31.68 1.03
CA GLY A 311 -10.22 -32.16 2.26
C GLY A 311 -9.15 -32.19 3.35
N PHE A 312 -9.39 -31.47 4.44
CA PHE A 312 -8.53 -31.49 5.61
C PHE A 312 -8.50 -32.91 6.20
N PRO A 313 -7.33 -33.47 6.56
CA PRO A 313 -7.28 -34.67 7.37
C PRO A 313 -7.61 -34.30 8.82
N THR A 314 -8.68 -34.91 9.33
CA THR A 314 -8.95 -35.09 10.75
C THR A 314 -7.93 -36.04 11.38
N GLY A 315 -7.47 -35.74 12.59
CA GLY A 315 -6.66 -36.60 13.47
C GLY A 315 -5.20 -36.12 13.54
N ILE A 316 -4.65 -35.80 14.71
CA ILE A 316 -4.77 -36.44 16.03
C ILE A 316 -5.06 -35.41 17.11
#